data_AF-A0A8S2E2F7-F1
#
_entry.id   AF-A0A8S2E2F7-F1
#
_cell.length_a   1.000
_cell.length_b   1.000
_cell.length_c   1.000
_cell.angle_alpha   90.00
_cell.angle_beta   90.00
_cell.angle_gamma   90.00
#
_symmetry.space_group_name_H-M   'P 1'
#
loop_
_entity.id
_entity.type
_entity.pdbx_description
1 polymer ?
#
loop_
_entity_poly.entity_id
_entity_poly.type
_entity_poly.pdbx_seq_one_letter_code
_entity_poly.pdbx_strand_id
1 'polypeptide(L)'
;MDRRPTLITLGNFLSEMGDYDRAEKYYNMLLREFEAENSEDIGVVLCGIGTVYFRKGKYEQSLKYHEQALEKLTALPEIHLDLGTAFNSVGMVYSELKKLDLSMIYYSKALEVHYHILPDINDPLISADLNNIAAVQIQTGDIQEAPENLEKVLQMKLLVFPADHPQLSHT
;
A
#
# COMPACT_ATOMS: atom_id res chain seq x y z
N MET A 1 5.49 24.72 16.07
CA MET A 1 4.68 24.17 14.97
C MET A 1 5.35 22.87 14.56
N ASP A 2 4.65 21.74 14.63
CA ASP A 2 5.24 20.46 14.23
C ASP A 2 5.50 20.50 12.70
N ARG A 3 6.76 20.30 12.30
CA ARG A 3 7.18 20.33 10.90
C ARG A 3 7.06 18.98 10.21
N ARG A 4 6.78 17.91 10.95
CA ARG A 4 6.85 16.52 10.43
C ARG A 4 5.84 16.27 9.31
N PRO A 5 4.56 16.67 9.41
CA PRO A 5 3.62 16.49 8.30
C PRO A 5 4.07 17.22 7.04
N THR A 6 4.64 18.42 7.18
CA THR A 6 5.18 19.19 6.05
C THR A 6 6.36 18.48 5.38
N LEU A 7 7.26 17.88 6.17
CA LEU A 7 8.41 17.16 5.65
C LEU A 7 8.00 15.85 4.95
N ILE A 8 6.98 15.15 5.44
CA ILE A 8 6.42 13.96 4.77
C ILE A 8 5.83 14.36 3.42
N THR A 9 4.97 15.38 3.40
CA THR A 9 4.36 15.88 2.16
C THR A 9 5.42 16.36 1.16
N LEU A 10 6.47 17.04 1.63
CA LEU A 10 7.56 17.47 0.77
C LEU A 10 8.36 16.29 0.21
N GLY A 11 8.63 15.26 1.04
CA GLY A 11 9.25 14.01 0.60
C GLY A 11 8.44 13.33 -0.50
N ASN A 12 7.12 13.20 -0.31
CA ASN A 12 6.21 12.59 -1.28
C ASN A 12 6.23 13.38 -2.60
N PHE A 13 6.08 14.71 -2.52
CA PHE A 13 6.10 15.58 -3.69
C PHE A 13 7.43 15.49 -4.47
N LEU A 14 8.57 15.49 -3.78
CA LEU A 14 9.88 15.37 -4.42
C LEU A 14 10.08 14.01 -5.08
N SER A 15 9.59 12.94 -4.45
CA SER A 15 9.61 11.59 -5.04
C SER A 15 8.81 11.54 -6.34
N GLU A 16 7.61 12.13 -6.37
CA GLU A 16 6.78 12.20 -7.59
C GLU A 16 7.41 13.09 -8.69
N MET A 17 8.16 14.13 -8.31
CA MET A 17 8.91 14.96 -9.24
C MET A 17 10.22 14.30 -9.74
N GLY A 18 10.58 13.12 -9.25
CA GLY A 18 11.83 12.43 -9.58
C GLY A 18 13.07 12.95 -8.86
N ASP A 19 12.93 13.88 -7.92
CA ASP A 19 14.01 14.40 -7.08
C ASP A 19 14.23 13.48 -5.87
N TYR A 20 14.62 12.25 -6.18
CA TYR A 20 14.71 11.15 -5.23
C TYR A 20 15.77 11.38 -4.14
N ASP A 21 16.87 12.07 -4.47
CA ASP A 21 17.94 12.33 -3.50
C ASP A 21 17.51 13.32 -2.43
N ARG A 22 16.72 14.35 -2.80
CA ARG A 22 16.14 15.26 -1.82
C ARG A 22 15.01 14.61 -1.03
N ALA A 23 14.15 13.81 -1.68
CA ALA A 23 13.13 13.02 -0.99
C ALA A 23 13.76 12.12 0.10
N GLU A 24 14.78 11.34 -0.28
CA GLU A 24 15.54 10.47 0.64
C GLU A 24 16.18 11.24 1.78
N LYS A 25 16.73 12.44 1.53
CA LYS A 25 17.28 13.30 2.58
C LYS A 25 16.23 13.68 3.62
N TYR A 26 15.03 14.10 3.20
CA TYR A 26 13.97 14.50 4.13
C TYR A 26 13.41 13.31 4.92
N TYR A 27 13.19 12.16 4.27
CA TYR A 27 12.74 10.97 4.99
C TYR A 27 13.78 10.47 5.99
N ASN A 28 15.08 10.46 5.65
CA ASN A 28 16.13 10.07 6.61
C ASN A 28 16.25 11.04 7.79
N MET A 29 15.98 12.34 7.58
CA MET A 29 15.89 13.30 8.68
C MET A 29 14.71 12.97 9.61
N LEU A 30 13.53 12.72 9.05
CA LEU A 30 12.34 12.33 9.81
C LEU A 30 12.53 11.02 10.54
N LEU A 31 13.13 10.02 9.91
CA LEU A 31 13.38 8.71 10.51
C LEU A 31 14.19 8.85 11.80
N ARG A 32 15.26 9.66 11.80
CA ARG A 32 16.08 9.91 13.00
C ARG A 32 15.29 10.60 14.11
N GLU A 33 14.43 11.56 13.76
CA GLU A 33 13.58 12.25 14.72
C GLU A 33 12.56 11.29 15.34
N PHE A 34 11.90 10.48 14.52
CA PHE A 34 10.92 9.50 14.98
C PHE A 34 11.52 8.35 15.77
N GLU A 35 12.71 7.86 15.41
CA GLU A 35 13.45 6.85 16.18
C GLU A 35 13.86 7.37 17.56
N ALA A 36 14.30 8.64 17.66
CA ALA A 36 14.69 9.24 18.93
C ALA A 36 13.50 9.37 19.91
N GLU A 37 12.28 9.48 19.38
CA GLU A 37 11.05 9.63 20.15
C GLU A 37 10.23 8.32 20.24
N ASN A 38 10.71 7.24 19.62
CA ASN A 38 9.99 5.97 19.49
C ASN A 38 8.55 6.16 18.97
N SER A 39 8.39 6.97 17.93
CA SER A 39 7.11 7.30 17.33
C SER A 39 6.50 6.12 16.56
N GLU A 40 5.17 6.07 16.53
CA GLU A 40 4.39 5.11 15.73
C GLU A 40 4.52 5.38 14.21
N ASP A 41 4.90 6.60 13.83
CA ASP A 41 5.05 7.04 12.43
C ASP A 41 6.34 6.53 11.74
N ILE A 42 7.21 5.82 12.47
CA ILE A 42 8.44 5.25 11.90
C ILE A 42 8.12 4.38 10.67
N GLY A 43 7.04 3.59 10.75
CA GLY A 43 6.61 2.73 9.64
C GLY A 43 6.25 3.50 8.38
N VAL A 44 5.57 4.64 8.52
CA VAL A 44 5.16 5.51 7.40
C VAL A 44 6.39 6.07 6.69
N VAL A 45 7.38 6.55 7.44
CA VAL A 45 8.61 7.10 6.86
C VAL A 45 9.45 6.03 6.18
N LEU A 46 9.55 4.83 6.78
CA LEU A 46 10.23 3.69 6.15
C LEU A 46 9.57 3.30 4.83
N CYS A 47 8.23 3.32 4.75
CA CYS A 47 7.53 3.13 3.48
C CYS A 47 7.90 4.20 2.45
N GLY A 48 7.95 5.48 2.85
CA GLY A 48 8.38 6.57 1.96
C GLY A 48 9.79 6.36 1.40
N ILE A 49 10.74 5.92 2.23
CA ILE A 49 12.09 5.56 1.80
C ILE A 49 12.06 4.37 0.84
N GLY A 50 11.30 3.32 1.18
CA GLY A 50 11.12 2.14 0.32
C GLY A 50 10.60 2.51 -1.07
N THR A 51 9.62 3.40 -1.15
CA THR A 51 9.07 3.93 -2.42
C THR A 51 10.12 4.69 -3.21
N VAL A 52 10.96 5.51 -2.56
CA VAL A 52 12.06 6.19 -3.25
C VAL A 52 13.05 5.18 -3.87
N TYR A 53 13.41 4.12 -3.14
CA TYR A 53 14.28 3.08 -3.69
C TYR A 53 13.61 2.29 -4.81
N PHE A 54 12.30 2.03 -4.72
CA PHE A 54 11.52 1.41 -5.79
C PHE A 54 11.60 2.24 -7.07
N ARG A 55 11.33 3.55 -6.97
CA ARG A 55 11.38 4.49 -8.10
C ARG A 55 12.79 4.63 -8.69
N LYS A 56 13.85 4.44 -7.88
CA LYS A 56 15.25 4.36 -8.34
C LYS A 56 15.59 3.02 -9.04
N GLY A 57 14.66 2.07 -9.14
CA GLY A 57 14.89 0.73 -9.70
C GLY A 57 15.71 -0.19 -8.77
N LYS A 58 15.83 0.16 -7.50
CA LYS A 58 16.62 -0.55 -6.48
C LYS A 58 15.71 -1.45 -5.65
N TYR A 59 15.17 -2.48 -6.29
CA TYR A 59 14.07 -3.29 -5.75
C TYR A 59 14.44 -4.05 -4.46
N GLU A 60 15.64 -4.60 -4.33
CA GLU A 60 16.07 -5.31 -3.11
C GLU A 60 16.20 -4.36 -1.91
N GLN A 61 16.65 -3.13 -2.16
CA GLN A 61 16.76 -2.11 -1.12
C GLN A 61 15.38 -1.59 -0.72
N SER A 62 14.51 -1.38 -1.71
CA SER A 62 13.10 -1.06 -1.49
C SER A 62 12.40 -2.11 -0.62
N LEU A 63 12.57 -3.40 -0.96
CA LEU A 63 11.99 -4.51 -0.21
C LEU A 63 12.41 -4.47 1.26
N LYS A 64 13.71 -4.28 1.53
CA LYS A 64 14.24 -4.20 2.89
C LYS A 64 13.58 -3.09 3.71
N TYR A 65 13.38 -1.91 3.12
CA TYR A 65 12.72 -0.79 3.81
C TYR A 65 11.23 -1.05 4.03
N HIS A 66 10.52 -1.61 3.06
CA HIS A 66 9.11 -1.95 3.22
C HIS A 66 8.89 -3.09 4.23
N GLU A 67 9.79 -4.08 4.31
CA GLU A 67 9.73 -5.13 5.34
C GLU A 67 9.95 -4.57 6.74
N GLN A 68 10.90 -3.64 6.91
CA GLN A 68 11.08 -2.91 8.18
C GLN A 68 9.84 -2.07 8.52
N ALA A 69 9.22 -1.44 7.52
CA ALA A 69 7.98 -0.70 7.74
C ALA A 69 6.84 -1.63 8.21
N LEU A 70 6.67 -2.79 7.58
CA LEU A 70 5.71 -3.81 7.99
C LEU A 70 5.95 -4.28 9.42
N GLU A 71 7.20 -4.50 9.83
CA GLU A 71 7.53 -4.86 11.21
C GLU A 71 7.05 -3.79 12.20
N LYS A 72 7.25 -2.51 11.89
CA LYS A 72 6.81 -1.40 12.75
C LYS A 72 5.29 -1.25 12.77
N LEU A 73 4.65 -1.28 11.61
CA LEU A 73 3.20 -1.09 11.48
C LEU A 73 2.41 -2.27 12.06
N THR A 74 2.92 -3.50 11.96
CA THR A 74 2.27 -4.69 12.55
C THR A 74 2.39 -4.72 14.08
N ALA A 75 3.38 -4.03 14.64
CA ALA A 75 3.56 -3.94 16.09
C ALA A 75 2.61 -2.91 16.76
N LEU A 76 1.90 -2.10 15.97
CA LEU A 76 0.95 -1.13 16.48
C LEU A 76 -0.33 -1.83 17.00
N PRO A 77 -0.98 -1.31 18.07
CA PRO A 77 -2.18 -1.93 18.63
C PRO A 77 -3.39 -1.90 17.69
N GLU A 78 -3.46 -0.88 16.82
CA GLU A 78 -4.56 -0.67 15.89
C GLU A 78 -4.13 -0.96 14.45
N ILE A 79 -5.06 -1.44 13.64
CA ILE A 79 -4.84 -1.66 12.21
C ILE A 79 -5.02 -0.31 11.50
N HIS A 80 -3.99 0.13 10.77
CA HIS A 80 -3.96 1.41 10.06
C HIS A 80 -3.91 1.24 8.54
N LEU A 81 -4.37 2.25 7.79
CA LEU A 81 -4.32 2.24 6.31
C LEU A 81 -2.88 2.14 5.77
N ASP A 82 -1.91 2.67 6.50
CA ASP A 82 -0.50 2.58 6.14
C ASP A 82 0.01 1.13 6.11
N LEU A 83 -0.58 0.22 6.90
CA LEU A 83 -0.24 -1.20 6.86
C LEU A 83 -0.67 -1.83 5.52
N GLY A 84 -1.86 -1.49 5.02
CA GLY A 84 -2.35 -1.93 3.71
C GLY A 84 -1.47 -1.36 2.59
N THR A 85 -1.14 -0.08 2.68
CA THR A 85 -0.23 0.59 1.72
C THR A 85 1.17 -0.05 1.72
N ALA A 86 1.69 -0.43 2.89
CA ALA A 86 2.96 -1.13 3.02
C ALA A 86 2.92 -2.53 2.38
N PHE A 87 1.85 -3.31 2.62
CA PHE A 87 1.67 -4.60 1.97
C PHE A 87 1.57 -4.46 0.44
N ASN A 88 0.83 -3.48 -0.05
CA ASN A 88 0.72 -3.21 -1.49
C ASN A 88 2.09 -2.88 -2.08
N SER A 89 2.88 -2.04 -1.41
CA SER A 89 4.22 -1.67 -1.84
C SER A 89 5.16 -2.88 -1.93
N VAL A 90 5.11 -3.80 -0.96
CA VAL A 90 5.87 -5.07 -1.05
C VAL A 90 5.38 -5.93 -2.22
N GLY A 91 4.07 -5.99 -2.44
CA GLY A 91 3.48 -6.66 -3.61
C GLY A 91 4.02 -6.11 -4.93
N MET A 92 4.14 -4.79 -5.04
CA MET A 92 4.73 -4.11 -6.21
C MET A 92 6.19 -4.51 -6.42
N VAL A 93 6.99 -4.49 -5.35
CA VAL A 93 8.40 -4.91 -5.43
C VAL A 93 8.53 -6.35 -5.91
N TYR A 94 7.71 -7.28 -5.39
CA TYR A 94 7.74 -8.67 -5.85
C TYR A 94 7.28 -8.85 -7.30
N SER A 95 6.33 -8.04 -7.77
CA SER A 95 5.89 -8.02 -9.18
C SER A 95 7.03 -7.60 -10.11
N GLU A 96 7.77 -6.55 -9.75
CA GLU A 96 8.94 -6.10 -10.50
C GLU A 96 10.05 -7.16 -10.53
N LEU A 97 10.25 -7.86 -9.41
CA LEU A 97 11.19 -8.98 -9.28
C LEU A 97 10.70 -10.29 -9.94
N LYS A 98 9.54 -10.28 -10.62
CA LYS A 98 8.91 -11.46 -11.27
C LYS A 98 8.62 -12.62 -10.32
N LYS A 99 8.46 -12.34 -9.02
CA LYS A 99 8.04 -13.30 -7.99
C LYS A 99 6.53 -13.19 -7.80
N LEU A 100 5.78 -13.60 -8.82
CA LEU A 100 4.34 -13.37 -8.94
C LEU A 100 3.53 -14.01 -7.80
N ASP A 101 3.91 -15.21 -7.34
CA ASP A 101 3.24 -15.88 -6.22
C ASP A 101 3.32 -15.06 -4.92
N LEU A 102 4.50 -14.48 -4.64
CA LEU A 102 4.68 -13.60 -3.49
C LEU A 102 3.92 -12.28 -3.70
N SER A 103 3.98 -11.70 -4.90
CA SER A 103 3.24 -10.49 -5.23
C SER A 103 1.74 -10.64 -4.95
N MET A 104 1.15 -11.77 -5.37
CA MET A 104 -0.25 -12.11 -5.09
C MET A 104 -0.56 -12.12 -3.59
N ILE A 105 0.25 -12.83 -2.80
CA ILE A 105 0.07 -12.92 -1.34
C ILE A 105 0.05 -11.53 -0.70
N TYR A 106 0.97 -10.65 -1.10
CA TYR A 106 1.10 -9.32 -0.50
C TYR A 106 -0.01 -8.37 -0.96
N TYR A 107 -0.44 -8.42 -2.21
CA TYR A 107 -1.61 -7.64 -2.64
C TYR A 107 -2.91 -8.12 -1.99
N SER A 108 -3.10 -9.43 -1.78
CA SER A 108 -4.27 -9.93 -1.05
C SER A 108 -4.30 -9.44 0.40
N LYS A 109 -3.15 -9.38 1.07
CA LYS A 109 -3.05 -8.82 2.43
C LYS A 109 -3.35 -7.32 2.46
N ALA A 110 -2.90 -6.57 1.46
CA ALA A 110 -3.23 -5.14 1.34
C ALA A 110 -4.75 -4.94 1.22
N LEU A 111 -5.38 -5.73 0.34
CA LEU A 111 -6.81 -5.70 0.10
C LEU A 111 -7.60 -6.02 1.38
N GLU A 112 -7.18 -7.04 2.14
CA GLU A 112 -7.80 -7.40 3.42
C GLU A 112 -7.77 -6.24 4.42
N VAL A 113 -6.61 -5.58 4.57
CA VAL A 113 -6.46 -4.42 5.46
C VAL A 113 -7.32 -3.24 5.00
N HIS A 114 -7.28 -2.90 3.71
CA HIS A 114 -8.05 -1.80 3.18
C HIS A 114 -9.56 -2.04 3.27
N TYR A 115 -10.05 -3.26 3.02
CA TYR A 115 -11.46 -3.60 3.25
C TYR A 115 -11.87 -3.56 4.72
N HIS A 116 -10.98 -3.90 5.63
CA HIS A 116 -11.30 -3.87 7.06
C HIS A 116 -11.56 -2.44 7.54
N ILE A 117 -10.84 -1.45 7.00
CA ILE A 117 -10.91 -0.06 7.44
C ILE A 117 -11.88 0.78 6.59
N LEU A 118 -11.90 0.56 5.27
CA LEU A 118 -12.63 1.41 4.33
C LEU A 118 -14.02 0.83 4.03
N PRO A 119 -15.10 1.59 4.29
CA PRO A 119 -16.46 1.09 4.07
C PRO A 119 -16.89 1.11 2.60
N ASP A 120 -16.24 1.90 1.74
CA ASP A 120 -16.58 2.03 0.33
C ASP A 120 -15.60 1.23 -0.55
N ILE A 121 -16.15 0.27 -1.29
CA ILE A 121 -15.41 -0.55 -2.26
C ILE A 121 -14.82 0.25 -3.42
N ASN A 122 -15.36 1.44 -3.71
CA ASN A 122 -14.83 2.31 -4.77
C ASN A 122 -13.69 3.19 -4.27
N ASP A 123 -13.19 2.99 -3.05
CA ASP A 123 -12.03 3.70 -2.56
C ASP A 123 -10.83 3.46 -3.50
N PRO A 124 -10.05 4.51 -3.82
CA PRO A 124 -8.88 4.39 -4.68
C PRO A 124 -7.86 3.33 -4.22
N LEU A 125 -7.71 3.11 -2.90
CA LEU A 125 -6.77 2.12 -2.36
C LEU A 125 -7.24 0.69 -2.66
N ILE A 126 -8.53 0.39 -2.42
CA ILE A 126 -9.14 -0.90 -2.77
C ILE A 126 -9.06 -1.13 -4.29
N SER A 127 -9.38 -0.10 -5.07
CA SER A 127 -9.30 -0.16 -6.53
C SER A 127 -7.88 -0.46 -7.02
N ALA A 128 -6.86 0.14 -6.39
CA ALA A 128 -5.46 -0.10 -6.72
C ALA A 128 -5.04 -1.54 -6.40
N ASP A 129 -5.40 -2.08 -5.23
CA ASP A 129 -5.11 -3.47 -4.86
C ASP A 129 -5.71 -4.46 -5.85
N LEU A 130 -6.99 -4.27 -6.23
CA LEU A 130 -7.68 -5.14 -7.17
C LEU A 130 -7.05 -5.11 -8.56
N ASN A 131 -6.68 -3.93 -9.06
CA ASN A 131 -5.98 -3.79 -10.32
C ASN A 131 -4.63 -4.51 -10.31
N ASN A 132 -3.90 -4.41 -9.20
CA ASN A 132 -2.64 -5.08 -9.01
C ASN A 132 -2.78 -6.62 -8.97
N ILE A 133 -3.80 -7.13 -8.27
CA ILE A 133 -4.14 -8.56 -8.25
C ILE A 133 -4.47 -9.05 -9.68
N ALA A 134 -5.36 -8.35 -10.38
CA ALA A 134 -5.74 -8.69 -11.75
C ALA A 134 -4.54 -8.69 -12.70
N ALA A 135 -3.62 -7.72 -12.55
CA ALA A 135 -2.39 -7.67 -13.33
C ALA A 135 -1.50 -8.90 -13.08
N VAL A 136 -1.38 -9.36 -11.84
CA VAL A 136 -0.62 -10.60 -11.52
C VAL A 136 -1.29 -11.83 -12.12
N GLN A 137 -2.62 -11.96 -12.04
CA GLN A 137 -3.35 -13.11 -12.62
C GLN A 137 -3.21 -13.19 -14.14
N ILE A 138 -3.24 -12.04 -14.82
CA ILE A 138 -3.00 -11.97 -16.27
C ILE A 138 -1.58 -12.44 -16.59
N GLN A 139 -0.59 -12.09 -15.76
CA GLN A 139 0.80 -12.49 -15.95
C GLN A 139 1.08 -13.97 -15.65
N THR A 140 0.39 -14.57 -14.68
CA THR A 140 0.55 -16.02 -14.36
C THR A 140 -0.18 -16.92 -15.34
N GLY A 141 -1.09 -16.39 -16.16
CA GLY A 141 -1.90 -17.19 -17.07
C GLY A 141 -3.13 -17.83 -16.40
N ASP A 142 -3.38 -17.52 -15.13
CA ASP A 142 -4.59 -17.89 -14.38
C ASP A 142 -5.78 -17.00 -14.76
N ILE A 143 -5.98 -16.80 -16.07
CA ILE A 143 -7.03 -15.96 -16.65
C ILE A 143 -8.43 -16.53 -16.34
N GLN A 144 -8.52 -17.80 -15.91
CA GLN A 144 -9.78 -18.46 -15.54
C GLN A 144 -10.37 -17.89 -14.23
N GLU A 145 -9.54 -17.54 -13.24
CA GLU A 145 -10.00 -17.06 -11.92
C GLU A 145 -10.02 -15.53 -11.79
N ALA A 146 -9.47 -14.79 -12.76
CA ALA A 146 -9.46 -13.33 -12.73
C ALA A 146 -10.88 -12.72 -12.76
N PRO A 147 -11.82 -13.18 -13.60
CA PRO A 147 -13.21 -12.73 -13.55
C PRO A 147 -13.89 -13.12 -12.23
N GLU A 148 -13.66 -14.33 -11.72
CA GLU A 148 -14.25 -14.80 -10.47
C GLU A 148 -13.74 -14.06 -9.24
N ASN A 149 -12.46 -13.66 -9.20
CA ASN A 149 -11.93 -12.88 -8.08
C ASN A 149 -12.43 -11.44 -8.11
N LEU A 150 -12.57 -10.84 -9.30
CA LEU A 150 -13.27 -9.56 -9.48
C LEU A 150 -14.77 -9.68 -9.14
N GLU A 151 -15.41 -10.81 -9.43
CA GLU A 151 -16.81 -11.09 -9.08
C GLU A 151 -17.00 -11.40 -7.59
N LYS A 152 -16.09 -12.10 -6.91
CA LYS A 152 -16.13 -12.34 -5.46
C LYS A 152 -16.03 -11.03 -4.69
N VAL A 153 -15.16 -10.14 -5.15
CA VAL A 153 -15.06 -8.76 -4.69
C VAL A 153 -16.38 -8.00 -4.92
N LEU A 154 -17.01 -8.17 -6.08
CA LEU A 154 -18.34 -7.62 -6.37
C LEU A 154 -19.47 -8.28 -5.56
N GLN A 155 -19.35 -9.54 -5.15
CA GLN A 155 -20.34 -10.25 -4.30
C GLN A 155 -20.19 -9.87 -2.83
N MET A 156 -18.97 -9.61 -2.34
CA MET A 156 -18.75 -9.03 -1.02
C MET A 156 -19.46 -7.66 -0.88
N LYS A 157 -19.54 -6.88 -1.97
CA LYS A 157 -20.37 -5.65 -2.08
C LYS A 157 -21.84 -5.88 -1.72
N LEU A 158 -22.41 -7.03 -2.10
CA LEU A 158 -23.84 -7.36 -1.94
C LEU A 158 -24.17 -7.94 -0.55
N LEU A 159 -23.17 -8.41 0.21
CA LEU A 159 -23.34 -8.94 1.56
C LEU A 159 -23.14 -7.88 2.66
N VAL A 160 -22.36 -6.83 2.39
CA VAL A 160 -22.08 -5.75 3.36
C VAL A 160 -23.14 -4.64 3.30
N PHE A 161 -23.82 -4.45 2.17
CA PHE A 161 -24.93 -3.50 2.03
C PHE A 161 -26.23 -4.26 1.67
N PRO A 162 -27.16 -4.48 2.62
CA PRO A 162 -28.52 -4.88 2.25
C PRO A 162 -29.11 -3.82 1.32
N ALA A 163 -29.93 -4.25 0.36
CA ALA A 163 -30.41 -3.52 -0.82
C ALA A 163 -31.15 -2.17 -0.58
N ASP A 164 -31.20 -1.68 0.66
CA ASP A 164 -31.88 -0.45 1.07
C ASP A 164 -30.93 0.74 1.33
N HIS A 165 -29.64 0.65 0.97
CA HIS A 165 -28.75 1.81 1.07
C HIS A 165 -29.03 2.83 -0.07
N PRO A 166 -29.32 4.11 0.24
CA PRO A 166 -29.85 5.10 -0.69
C PRO A 166 -28.90 5.53 -1.83
N GLN A 167 -27.76 4.86 -2.01
CA GLN A 167 -26.83 5.08 -3.11
C GLN A 167 -26.98 4.07 -4.27
N LEU A 168 -27.94 3.15 -4.21
CA LEU A 168 -28.34 2.31 -5.36
C LEU A 168 -29.64 2.76 -6.04
N SER A 169 -30.27 3.86 -5.60
CA SER A 169 -31.32 4.50 -6.40
C SER A 169 -30.71 5.61 -7.25
N HIS A 170 -30.35 5.26 -8.49
CA HIS A 170 -30.74 5.94 -9.73
C HIS A 170 -29.72 5.60 -10.82
N THR A 171 -30.22 4.77 -11.75
CA THR A 171 -29.90 4.62 -13.19
C THR A 171 -28.55 5.10 -13.72
#